data_AF-A0A9E4CF70-F1
#
_entry.id   AF-A0A9E4CF70-F1
#
_cell.length_a   1.000
_cell.length_b   1.000
_cell.length_c   1.000
_cell.angle_alpha   90.00
_cell.angle_beta   90.00
_cell.angle_gamma   90.00
#
_symmetry.space_group_name_H-M   'P 1'
#
loop_
_entity.id
_entity.type
_entity.pdbx_description
1 polymer ?
#
loop_
_entity_poly.entity_id
_entity_poly.type
_entity_poly.pdbx_seq_one_letter_code
_entity_poly.pdbx_strand_id
1 'polypeptide(L)'
;IDGFLDNNGILAVNRTLVAGYDFMQDGTERGDTAFAAAGIGDGARTRLLGNGWNATQLRTQMLAQRNDITFFAAHAAHDQHATPDNSRLNASDVRDATANLAGTLVYALACHGGLNVPGIGHAFPTDFAEAWAGRGANFVGSTGWAYGFPRTLAYQEVLMANFSELLVDGEGGVLGEALVQAKRDYYAAHAMNHFHVKTLVGTALYGLPMLRVQPPGASMVQAAGADATAVARVHSEQFDRSATALRERSTYFIDTAGLQRVDTANGSYYTFSGQRPYAEANQSVQPQLQMILSAISADGALLTPRGVIFRGAGYEVQGTLTPLIEPAGILDGQGQQGEFLAKAQSAQRDSRLGLMAGSALTVTTPTLPVHLGVLPQDGEGSALLAGSNPARLTVVAGRYDVVRNVQQLFQDVTVDKYYSADDDSTAPTIGAVQVVQGDSNDTITVQAMDESGIERVVVTFDDTVERAWRSIELIATNGVWQGTLPATPAYFVQVVDAAGNVAVQMAAEDSAAPTATTVFLPLVVR
;
A
#
# COMPACT_ATOMS: atom_id res chain seq x y z
N ILE A 1 21.97 -20.47 13.46
CA ILE A 1 21.31 -21.80 13.33
C ILE A 1 21.22 -22.47 14.68
N ASP A 2 22.32 -22.56 15.44
CA ASP A 2 22.32 -23.16 16.78
C ASP A 2 21.26 -22.55 17.71
N GLY A 3 21.19 -21.22 17.82
CA GLY A 3 20.14 -20.56 18.62
C GLY A 3 18.70 -20.80 18.13
N PHE A 4 18.50 -21.18 16.86
CA PHE A 4 17.19 -21.62 16.37
C PHE A 4 16.91 -23.06 16.83
N LEU A 5 17.89 -23.96 16.71
CA LEU A 5 17.77 -25.36 17.15
C LEU A 5 17.56 -25.45 18.67
N ASP A 6 18.32 -24.66 19.44
CA ASP A 6 18.27 -24.62 20.91
C ASP A 6 16.90 -24.15 21.44
N ASN A 7 16.19 -23.32 20.68
CA ASN A 7 14.89 -22.79 21.05
C ASN A 7 13.73 -23.44 20.25
N ASN A 8 13.96 -24.60 19.61
CA ASN A 8 12.97 -25.28 18.77
C ASN A 8 12.30 -24.37 17.72
N GLY A 9 13.06 -23.42 17.21
CA GLY A 9 12.61 -22.44 16.22
C GLY A 9 11.68 -21.35 16.76
N ILE A 10 11.67 -21.13 18.07
CA ILE A 10 10.82 -20.14 18.74
C ILE A 10 11.64 -18.95 19.23
N LEU A 11 11.16 -17.74 18.95
CA LEU A 11 11.58 -16.48 19.57
C LEU A 11 10.49 -16.03 20.53
N ALA A 12 10.66 -16.34 21.82
CA ALA A 12 9.79 -15.83 22.87
C ALA A 12 10.04 -14.32 23.08
N VAL A 13 9.00 -13.51 22.92
CA VAL A 13 9.11 -12.05 22.98
C VAL A 13 8.80 -11.57 24.39
N ASN A 14 9.82 -11.13 25.10
CA ASN A 14 9.70 -10.56 26.44
C ASN A 14 10.06 -9.07 26.46
N ARG A 15 10.87 -8.60 25.51
CA ARG A 15 11.29 -7.20 25.44
C ARG A 15 11.33 -6.71 24.01
N THR A 16 10.81 -5.50 23.79
CA THR A 16 10.88 -4.84 22.49
C THR A 16 11.52 -3.46 22.59
N LEU A 17 12.08 -3.01 21.47
CA LEU A 17 12.53 -1.65 21.26
C LEU A 17 11.86 -1.09 20.01
N VAL A 18 11.22 0.07 20.13
CA VAL A 18 10.86 0.90 18.98
C VAL A 18 11.68 2.19 18.99
N ALA A 19 12.16 2.61 17.82
CA ALA A 19 12.85 3.89 17.67
C ALA A 19 12.43 4.58 16.36
N GLY A 20 12.00 5.83 16.42
CA GLY A 20 11.50 6.55 15.26
C GLY A 20 11.55 8.05 15.49
N TYR A 21 11.72 8.81 14.42
CA TYR A 21 11.71 10.26 14.45
C TYR A 21 11.29 10.81 13.10
N ASP A 22 11.13 12.13 13.02
CA ASP A 22 10.63 12.78 11.80
C ASP A 22 9.27 12.17 11.38
N PHE A 23 8.95 12.19 10.10
CA PHE A 23 7.70 11.65 9.59
C PHE A 23 7.52 10.15 9.79
N MET A 24 8.60 9.38 9.90
CA MET A 24 8.58 7.93 9.96
C MET A 24 8.13 7.34 11.31
N GLN A 25 8.01 8.21 12.32
CA GLN A 25 7.73 7.79 13.69
C GLN A 25 6.40 7.03 13.78
N ASP A 26 5.41 7.44 13.00
CA ASP A 26 4.05 6.88 13.03
C ASP A 26 4.01 5.38 12.68
N GLY A 27 4.87 4.93 11.75
CA GLY A 27 5.06 3.52 11.44
C GLY A 27 5.54 2.74 12.66
N THR A 28 6.54 3.26 13.38
CA THR A 28 7.09 2.62 14.59
C THR A 28 6.13 2.66 15.78
N GLU A 29 5.34 3.73 15.92
CA GLU A 29 4.27 3.84 16.92
C GLU A 29 3.17 2.79 16.67
N ARG A 30 2.87 2.51 15.40
CA ARG A 30 1.92 1.46 15.04
C ARG A 30 2.46 0.07 15.40
N GLY A 31 3.73 -0.20 15.15
CA GLY A 31 4.39 -1.42 15.62
C GLY A 31 4.36 -1.56 17.14
N ASP A 32 4.63 -0.48 17.88
CA ASP A 32 4.52 -0.48 19.35
C ASP A 32 3.09 -0.76 19.83
N THR A 33 2.08 -0.22 19.14
CA THR A 33 0.66 -0.48 19.41
C THR A 33 0.35 -1.97 19.25
N ALA A 34 0.85 -2.62 18.19
CA ALA A 34 0.69 -4.06 17.98
C ALA A 34 1.35 -4.87 19.11
N PHE A 35 2.56 -4.48 19.53
CA PHE A 35 3.24 -5.12 20.67
C PHE A 35 2.46 -4.96 21.98
N ALA A 36 1.84 -3.80 22.21
CA ALA A 36 0.95 -3.57 23.35
C ALA A 36 -0.24 -4.52 23.33
N ALA A 37 -0.91 -4.62 22.17
CA ALA A 37 -2.10 -5.44 21.97
C ALA A 37 -1.79 -6.94 22.17
N ALA A 38 -0.57 -7.38 21.83
CA ALA A 38 -0.09 -8.73 22.07
C ALA A 38 0.31 -9.04 23.53
N GLY A 39 0.09 -8.09 24.44
CA GLY A 39 0.32 -8.28 25.88
C GLY A 39 1.75 -8.02 26.35
N ILE A 40 2.60 -7.42 25.51
CA ILE A 40 3.96 -7.02 25.94
C ILE A 40 3.82 -5.78 26.83
N GLY A 41 4.04 -5.97 28.13
CA GLY A 41 3.84 -4.94 29.15
C GLY A 41 4.68 -3.68 28.91
N ASP A 42 4.18 -2.53 29.37
CA ASP A 42 4.81 -1.25 29.07
C ASP A 42 6.27 -1.14 29.53
N GLY A 43 6.61 -1.68 30.70
CA GLY A 43 8.00 -1.72 31.21
C GLY A 43 8.95 -2.61 30.40
N ALA A 44 8.43 -3.46 29.52
CA ALA A 44 9.18 -4.30 28.59
C ALA A 44 9.29 -3.70 27.17
N ARG A 45 8.61 -2.58 26.90
CA ARG A 45 8.63 -1.90 25.60
C ARG A 45 9.44 -0.61 25.72
N THR A 46 10.65 -0.61 25.17
CA THR A 46 11.52 0.58 25.14
C THR A 46 11.14 1.46 23.95
N ARG A 47 11.06 2.78 24.15
CA ARG A 47 10.69 3.75 23.11
C ARG A 47 11.73 4.85 22.99
N LEU A 48 12.26 5.02 21.79
CA LEU A 48 13.04 6.19 21.38
C LEU A 48 12.26 6.92 20.28
N LEU A 49 11.23 7.67 20.67
CA LEU A 49 10.34 8.37 19.76
C LEU A 49 10.58 9.88 19.83
N GLY A 50 10.27 10.59 18.74
CA GLY A 50 10.47 12.03 18.61
C GLY A 50 11.90 12.42 18.31
N ASN A 51 12.16 13.73 18.29
CA ASN A 51 13.46 14.29 17.90
C ASN A 51 14.44 14.46 19.07
N GLY A 52 14.16 13.84 20.23
CA GLY A 52 14.89 14.09 21.48
C GLY A 52 16.01 13.10 21.82
N TRP A 53 16.29 12.13 20.95
CA TRP A 53 17.26 11.06 21.20
C TRP A 53 18.46 11.09 20.23
N ASN A 54 19.53 10.38 20.58
CA ASN A 54 20.80 10.34 19.83
C ASN A 54 21.39 8.92 19.67
N ALA A 55 22.49 8.80 18.93
CA ALA A 55 23.15 7.52 18.68
C ALA A 55 23.70 6.85 19.95
N THR A 56 24.08 7.61 20.98
CA THR A 56 24.50 7.01 22.26
C THR A 56 23.34 6.30 22.96
N GLN A 57 22.17 6.93 22.99
CA GLN A 57 20.96 6.32 23.52
C GLN A 57 20.54 5.11 22.67
N LEU A 58 20.57 5.24 21.34
CA LEU A 58 20.26 4.13 20.44
C LEU A 58 21.20 2.93 20.66
N ARG A 59 22.52 3.13 20.67
CA ARG A 59 23.50 2.06 20.99
C ARG A 59 23.24 1.43 22.34
N THR A 60 23.00 2.24 23.37
CA THR A 60 22.72 1.73 24.73
C THR A 60 21.47 0.86 24.73
N GLN A 61 20.39 1.31 24.11
CA GLN A 61 19.13 0.59 24.13
C GLN A 61 19.08 -0.61 23.17
N MET A 62 19.83 -0.55 22.07
CA MET A 62 19.77 -1.54 20.99
C MET A 62 20.89 -2.59 21.04
N LEU A 63 22.10 -2.22 21.50
CA LEU A 63 23.30 -3.06 21.37
C LEU A 63 23.97 -3.44 22.70
N ALA A 64 23.72 -2.69 23.77
CA ALA A 64 24.22 -3.01 25.12
C ALA A 64 23.25 -3.91 25.92
N GLN A 65 22.06 -4.15 25.40
CA GLN A 65 21.05 -5.03 25.98
C GLN A 65 20.35 -5.82 24.87
N ARG A 66 19.77 -6.97 25.23
CA ARG A 66 18.99 -7.79 24.30
C ARG A 66 17.55 -7.29 24.25
N ASN A 67 17.07 -6.97 23.06
CA ASN A 67 15.64 -6.86 22.77
C ASN A 67 15.29 -8.02 21.82
N ASP A 68 14.19 -8.72 22.08
CA ASP A 68 13.78 -9.85 21.26
C ASP A 68 13.30 -9.37 19.89
N ILE A 69 12.58 -8.25 19.87
CA ILE A 69 12.21 -7.53 18.66
C ILE A 69 12.68 -6.08 18.74
N THR A 70 13.35 -5.60 17.69
CA THR A 70 13.64 -4.18 17.49
C THR A 70 13.07 -3.72 16.16
N PHE A 71 12.19 -2.72 16.22
CA PHE A 71 11.69 -2.02 15.04
C PHE A 71 12.16 -0.57 15.09
N PHE A 72 12.86 -0.12 14.06
CA PHE A 72 13.26 1.28 14.02
C PHE A 72 13.07 1.91 12.65
N ALA A 73 12.89 3.22 12.65
CA ALA A 73 12.79 4.03 11.46
C ALA A 73 13.78 5.19 11.54
N ALA A 74 14.66 5.29 10.55
CA ALA A 74 15.75 6.24 10.55
C ALA A 74 16.22 6.56 9.13
N HIS A 75 16.73 7.78 8.95
CA HIS A 75 17.50 8.14 7.75
C HIS A 75 18.76 7.30 7.69
N ALA A 76 19.11 6.77 6.52
CA ALA A 76 20.13 5.73 6.45
C ALA A 76 20.87 5.65 5.11
N ALA A 77 22.04 5.03 5.19
CA ALA A 77 22.73 4.37 4.09
C ALA A 77 22.98 2.90 4.49
N HIS A 78 23.70 2.15 3.65
CA HIS A 78 23.97 0.72 3.90
C HIS A 78 24.79 0.48 5.18
N ASP A 79 25.60 1.45 5.60
CA ASP A 79 26.58 1.35 6.68
C ASP A 79 26.22 2.14 7.93
N GLN A 80 25.21 3.02 7.88
CA GLN A 80 24.89 3.93 8.99
C GLN A 80 23.42 4.36 9.05
N HIS A 81 22.92 4.49 10.27
CA HIS A 81 21.63 5.09 10.61
C HIS A 81 21.85 6.41 11.32
N ALA A 82 21.29 7.49 10.78
CA ALA A 82 21.29 8.79 11.41
C ALA A 82 20.22 8.85 12.52
N THR A 83 20.54 9.58 13.58
CA THR A 83 19.63 9.85 14.70
C THR A 83 19.17 11.32 14.64
N PRO A 84 18.16 11.74 15.43
CA PRO A 84 17.62 13.10 15.36
C PRO A 84 18.65 14.23 15.46
N ASP A 85 19.72 14.04 16.23
CA ASP A 85 20.80 15.02 16.40
C ASP A 85 21.91 14.92 15.34
N ASN A 86 21.70 14.15 14.27
CA ASN A 86 22.66 13.81 13.22
C ASN A 86 23.87 12.98 13.67
N SER A 87 23.92 12.50 14.92
CA SER A 87 24.85 11.42 15.27
C SER A 87 24.44 10.11 14.60
N ARG A 88 25.34 9.13 14.51
CA ARG A 88 25.14 7.93 13.69
C ARG A 88 25.37 6.65 14.49
N LEU A 89 24.53 5.65 14.28
CA LEU A 89 24.79 4.26 14.59
C LEU A 89 25.40 3.62 13.33
N ASN A 90 26.59 3.04 13.42
CA ASN A 90 27.24 2.41 12.28
C ASN A 90 27.03 0.88 12.31
N ALA A 91 27.12 0.23 11.15
CA ALA A 91 27.07 -1.23 11.07
C ALA A 91 28.23 -1.90 11.84
N SER A 92 29.38 -1.23 11.96
CA SER A 92 30.47 -1.67 12.84
C SER A 92 30.07 -1.71 14.32
N ASP A 93 29.20 -0.79 14.77
CA ASP A 93 28.72 -0.78 16.16
C ASP A 93 27.93 -2.07 16.45
N VAL A 94 27.15 -2.55 15.47
CA VAL A 94 26.38 -3.80 15.55
C VAL A 94 27.32 -5.01 15.59
N ARG A 95 28.32 -5.06 14.70
CA ARG A 95 29.34 -6.12 14.70
C ARG A 95 30.05 -6.22 16.06
N ASP A 96 30.36 -5.07 16.63
CA ASP A 96 31.12 -4.93 17.88
C ASP A 96 30.21 -4.91 19.12
N ALA A 97 28.91 -5.19 18.96
CA ALA A 97 27.93 -5.19 20.04
C ALA A 97 28.33 -6.14 21.18
N THR A 98 28.04 -5.73 22.42
CA THR A 98 28.37 -6.52 23.62
C THR A 98 27.23 -7.45 24.03
N ALA A 99 25.98 -7.12 23.68
CA ALA A 99 24.83 -7.99 23.94
C ALA A 99 24.83 -9.26 23.06
N ASN A 100 24.21 -10.32 23.58
CA ASN A 100 23.89 -11.49 22.79
C ASN A 100 22.65 -11.23 21.92
N LEU A 101 22.87 -10.98 20.64
CA LEU A 101 21.85 -10.69 19.64
C LEU A 101 21.41 -11.96 18.88
N ALA A 102 21.94 -13.14 19.23
CA ALA A 102 21.60 -14.37 18.53
C ALA A 102 20.10 -14.69 18.66
N GLY A 103 19.46 -14.93 17.52
CA GLY A 103 18.04 -15.27 17.42
C GLY A 103 17.07 -14.10 17.58
N THR A 104 17.54 -12.88 17.82
CA THR A 104 16.64 -11.71 17.87
C THR A 104 16.12 -11.37 16.47
N LEU A 105 15.05 -10.57 16.42
CA LEU A 105 14.53 -9.98 15.20
C LEU A 105 14.76 -8.47 15.22
N VAL A 106 15.38 -7.96 14.17
CA VAL A 106 15.57 -6.53 13.93
C VAL A 106 14.95 -6.20 12.58
N TYR A 107 14.18 -5.13 12.49
CA TYR A 107 13.72 -4.65 11.20
C TYR A 107 13.64 -3.13 11.15
N ALA A 108 13.85 -2.61 9.94
CA ALA A 108 14.08 -1.20 9.74
C ALA A 108 13.23 -0.64 8.59
N LEU A 109 12.64 0.53 8.85
CA LEU A 109 12.24 1.48 7.83
C LEU A 109 13.41 2.45 7.61
N ALA A 110 14.31 2.10 6.69
CA ALA A 110 15.56 2.82 6.51
C ALA A 110 16.10 2.62 5.09
N CYS A 111 16.41 3.70 4.36
CA CYS A 111 16.94 3.59 3.00
C CYS A 111 18.27 2.85 2.97
N HIS A 112 18.37 1.89 2.06
CA HIS A 112 19.55 1.05 1.86
C HIS A 112 19.98 0.28 3.13
N GLY A 113 19.19 0.28 4.21
CA GLY A 113 19.56 -0.39 5.46
C GLY A 113 19.69 -1.91 5.29
N GLY A 114 19.07 -2.49 4.27
CA GLY A 114 19.26 -3.88 3.84
C GLY A 114 20.13 -4.04 2.61
N LEU A 115 20.73 -2.99 2.05
CA LEU A 115 21.60 -3.15 0.88
C LEU A 115 22.91 -3.84 1.29
N ASN A 116 23.14 -5.04 0.77
CA ASN A 116 24.41 -5.73 0.92
C ASN A 116 25.44 -5.18 -0.08
N VAL A 117 26.61 -4.75 0.41
CA VAL A 117 27.65 -4.11 -0.40
C VAL A 117 28.94 -4.93 -0.31
N PRO A 118 29.57 -5.30 -1.44
CA PRO A 118 30.84 -6.02 -1.40
C PRO A 118 31.94 -5.21 -0.68
N GLY A 119 32.57 -5.80 0.32
CA GLY A 119 33.59 -5.11 1.13
C GLY A 119 34.91 -4.80 0.39
N ILE A 120 35.17 -5.39 -0.77
CA ILE A 120 36.44 -5.21 -1.50
C ILE A 120 36.46 -3.84 -2.19
N GLY A 121 37.40 -2.99 -1.78
CA GLY A 121 37.63 -1.68 -2.42
C GLY A 121 36.65 -0.57 -2.00
N HIS A 122 35.79 -0.82 -1.00
CA HIS A 122 34.85 0.17 -0.46
C HIS A 122 35.36 0.82 0.83
N ALA A 123 35.15 2.14 0.96
CA ALA A 123 35.53 2.90 2.16
C ALA A 123 34.69 2.53 3.41
N PHE A 124 33.49 1.99 3.19
CA PHE A 124 32.56 1.53 4.22
C PHE A 124 32.19 0.07 3.92
N PRO A 125 33.09 -0.87 4.24
CA PRO A 125 32.98 -2.25 3.76
C PRO A 125 31.95 -3.07 4.55
N THR A 126 31.50 -2.59 5.70
CA THR A 126 30.51 -3.27 6.53
C THR A 126 29.14 -2.66 6.35
N ASP A 127 28.20 -3.49 5.88
CA ASP A 127 26.79 -3.16 5.78
C ASP A 127 25.98 -3.76 6.96
N PHE A 128 24.77 -3.24 7.19
CA PHE A 128 23.92 -3.73 8.27
C PHE A 128 23.44 -5.16 8.06
N ALA A 129 23.25 -5.62 6.81
CA ALA A 129 22.82 -6.98 6.54
C ALA A 129 23.89 -7.98 7.02
N GLU A 130 25.16 -7.75 6.68
CA GLU A 130 26.28 -8.56 7.18
C GLU A 130 26.46 -8.40 8.68
N ALA A 131 26.30 -7.20 9.23
CA ALA A 131 26.53 -6.96 10.65
C ALA A 131 25.50 -7.67 11.53
N TRP A 132 24.20 -7.57 11.22
CA TRP A 132 23.15 -8.26 11.97
C TRP A 132 23.26 -9.78 11.81
N ALA A 133 23.44 -10.27 10.57
CA ALA A 133 23.59 -11.70 10.31
C ALA A 133 24.82 -12.28 11.01
N GLY A 134 25.95 -11.55 11.02
CA GLY A 134 27.18 -11.93 11.72
C GLY A 134 27.03 -12.01 13.24
N ARG A 135 26.02 -11.35 13.82
CA ARG A 135 25.64 -11.46 15.23
C ARG A 135 24.59 -12.53 15.51
N GLY A 136 24.22 -13.31 14.49
CA GLY A 136 23.19 -14.35 14.57
C GLY A 136 21.77 -13.80 14.72
N ALA A 137 21.55 -12.51 14.48
CA ALA A 137 20.23 -11.89 14.45
C ALA A 137 19.55 -12.12 13.10
N ASN A 138 18.23 -11.98 13.08
CA ASN A 138 17.44 -11.91 11.86
C ASN A 138 17.18 -10.43 11.55
N PHE A 139 17.31 -10.04 10.29
CA PHE A 139 17.17 -8.65 9.87
C PHE A 139 16.22 -8.51 8.68
N VAL A 140 15.27 -7.56 8.76
CA VAL A 140 14.46 -7.15 7.60
C VAL A 140 14.73 -5.67 7.31
N GLY A 141 15.12 -5.35 6.08
CA GLY A 141 15.47 -3.97 5.72
C GLY A 141 15.33 -3.68 4.23
N SER A 142 15.42 -2.39 3.87
CA SER A 142 15.29 -1.95 2.47
C SER A 142 16.61 -2.04 1.74
N THR A 143 16.64 -2.72 0.59
CA THR A 143 17.79 -2.76 -0.32
C THR A 143 17.93 -1.50 -1.16
N GLY A 144 16.89 -0.67 -1.21
CA GLY A 144 16.89 0.61 -1.91
C GLY A 144 16.25 1.71 -1.07
N TRP A 145 15.62 2.66 -1.76
CA TRP A 145 14.86 3.73 -1.12
C TRP A 145 13.65 3.17 -0.37
N ALA A 146 13.56 3.50 0.91
CA ALA A 146 12.37 3.35 1.72
C ALA A 146 11.51 4.61 1.57
N TYR A 147 10.20 4.40 1.40
CA TYR A 147 9.23 5.47 1.21
C TYR A 147 8.24 5.51 2.37
N GLY A 148 7.75 6.70 2.68
CA GLY A 148 6.73 6.97 3.69
C GLY A 148 6.09 8.34 3.43
N PHE A 149 5.21 8.78 4.31
CA PHE A 149 4.53 10.08 4.19
C PHE A 149 4.74 10.98 5.40
N PRO A 150 4.82 12.31 5.20
CA PRO A 150 5.01 13.26 6.30
C PRO A 150 3.99 13.21 7.44
N ARG A 151 2.72 12.93 7.13
CA ARG A 151 1.58 13.15 8.05
C ARG A 151 0.59 11.99 8.08
N THR A 152 0.70 11.03 7.18
CA THR A 152 -0.14 9.84 7.14
C THR A 152 0.73 8.61 6.91
N LEU A 153 0.29 7.43 7.36
CA LEU A 153 1.03 6.21 7.07
C LEU A 153 0.86 5.83 5.60
N ALA A 154 1.97 5.72 4.88
CA ALA A 154 1.97 5.16 3.54
C ALA A 154 3.20 4.29 3.26
N TYR A 155 3.17 3.58 2.14
CA TYR A 155 4.31 2.84 1.65
C TYR A 155 4.93 1.87 2.67
N GLN A 156 6.22 2.01 2.95
CA GLN A 156 6.94 1.04 3.76
C GLN A 156 6.57 1.18 5.25
N GLU A 157 5.99 2.30 5.68
CA GLU A 157 5.42 2.46 7.03
C GLU A 157 4.26 1.48 7.22
N VAL A 158 3.35 1.44 6.23
CA VAL A 158 2.23 0.49 6.22
C VAL A 158 2.71 -0.95 6.15
N LEU A 159 3.69 -1.25 5.29
CA LEU A 159 4.23 -2.61 5.15
C LEU A 159 4.84 -3.10 6.46
N MET A 160 5.68 -2.30 7.12
CA MET A 160 6.36 -2.68 8.36
C MET A 160 5.42 -2.70 9.56
N ALA A 161 4.41 -1.83 9.59
CA ALA A 161 3.34 -1.88 10.58
C ALA A 161 2.52 -3.18 10.46
N ASN A 162 2.07 -3.54 9.25
CA ASN A 162 1.35 -4.79 9.00
C ASN A 162 2.19 -6.01 9.36
N PHE A 163 3.48 -5.99 9.03
CA PHE A 163 4.40 -7.03 9.41
C PHE A 163 4.51 -7.16 10.94
N SER A 164 4.57 -6.04 11.66
CA SER A 164 4.55 -6.04 13.14
C SER A 164 3.30 -6.69 13.70
N GLU A 165 2.12 -6.35 13.14
CA GLU A 165 0.83 -6.95 13.52
C GLU A 165 0.84 -8.46 13.28
N LEU A 166 1.22 -8.92 12.08
CA LEU A 166 1.27 -10.34 11.72
C LEU A 166 2.27 -11.16 12.54
N LEU A 167 3.37 -10.56 13.00
CA LEU A 167 4.34 -11.25 13.85
C LEU A 167 3.78 -11.58 15.23
N VAL A 168 2.89 -10.75 15.78
CA VAL A 168 2.41 -10.87 17.15
C VAL A 168 0.91 -11.18 17.26
N ASP A 169 0.24 -11.38 16.13
CA ASP A 169 -1.17 -11.77 16.09
C ASP A 169 -1.38 -13.20 16.62
N GLY A 170 -2.46 -13.40 17.37
CA GLY A 170 -2.82 -14.69 17.97
C GLY A 170 -1.68 -15.40 18.70
N GLU A 171 -1.29 -16.58 18.20
CA GLU A 171 -0.20 -17.41 18.75
C GLU A 171 1.21 -16.95 18.32
N GLY A 172 1.29 -15.91 17.47
CA GLY A 172 2.52 -15.38 16.91
C GLY A 172 2.91 -16.00 15.56
N GLY A 173 3.45 -15.15 14.68
CA GLY A 173 3.72 -15.45 13.28
C GLY A 173 5.09 -16.10 13.02
N VAL A 174 5.17 -16.88 11.95
CA VAL A 174 6.45 -17.34 11.39
C VAL A 174 7.05 -16.22 10.54
N LEU A 175 8.31 -15.88 10.76
CA LEU A 175 8.97 -14.68 10.24
C LEU A 175 8.81 -14.50 8.72
N GLY A 176 9.14 -15.54 7.94
CA GLY A 176 9.04 -15.51 6.48
C GLY A 176 7.59 -15.46 6.01
N GLU A 177 6.69 -16.23 6.65
CA GLU A 177 5.27 -16.25 6.31
C GLU A 177 4.61 -14.90 6.60
N ALA A 178 4.90 -14.30 7.75
CA ALA A 178 4.42 -12.98 8.14
C ALA A 178 4.89 -11.89 7.17
N LEU A 179 6.15 -11.92 6.72
CA LEU A 179 6.64 -10.94 5.74
C LEU A 179 6.00 -11.13 4.36
N VAL A 180 5.86 -12.37 3.90
CA VAL A 180 5.18 -12.68 2.64
C VAL A 180 3.72 -12.26 2.71
N GLN A 181 3.03 -12.55 3.81
CA GLN A 181 1.64 -12.16 4.01
C GLN A 181 1.48 -10.63 4.07
N ALA A 182 2.36 -9.93 4.79
CA ALA A 182 2.34 -8.46 4.82
C ALA A 182 2.50 -7.85 3.42
N LYS A 183 3.40 -8.41 2.60
CA LYS A 183 3.58 -7.99 1.20
C LYS A 183 2.37 -8.29 0.34
N ARG A 184 1.75 -9.45 0.52
CA ARG A 184 0.54 -9.87 -0.19
C ARG A 184 -0.65 -8.98 0.15
N ASP A 185 -0.89 -8.73 1.44
CA ASP A 185 -1.94 -7.81 1.90
C ASP A 185 -1.69 -6.38 1.40
N TYR A 186 -0.44 -5.92 1.41
CA TYR A 186 -0.08 -4.62 0.87
C TYR A 186 -0.31 -4.55 -0.65
N TYR A 187 0.07 -5.59 -1.41
CA TYR A 187 -0.21 -5.67 -2.83
C TYR A 187 -1.72 -5.62 -3.11
N ALA A 188 -2.51 -6.39 -2.37
CA ALA A 188 -3.95 -6.47 -2.58
C ALA A 188 -4.71 -5.19 -2.17
N ALA A 189 -4.10 -4.33 -1.37
CA ALA A 189 -4.73 -3.09 -0.90
C ALA A 189 -4.53 -1.90 -1.86
N HIS A 190 -3.59 -1.95 -2.80
CA HIS A 190 -3.16 -0.77 -3.57
C HIS A 190 -3.09 -1.03 -5.08
N ALA A 191 -3.39 0.01 -5.86
CA ALA A 191 -3.02 0.04 -7.27
C ALA A 191 -1.50 0.19 -7.39
N MET A 192 -0.83 -0.79 -8.00
CA MET A 192 0.65 -0.81 -8.05
C MET A 192 1.22 0.30 -8.94
N ASN A 193 1.79 1.33 -8.32
CA ASN A 193 2.68 2.31 -8.95
C ASN A 193 4.16 2.00 -8.66
N HIS A 194 5.07 2.80 -9.20
CA HIS A 194 6.51 2.58 -9.03
C HIS A 194 7.01 2.70 -7.57
N PHE A 195 6.36 3.50 -6.72
CA PHE A 195 6.68 3.55 -5.29
C PHE A 195 6.22 2.28 -4.57
N HIS A 196 4.99 1.80 -4.82
CA HIS A 196 4.49 0.54 -4.24
C HIS A 196 5.35 -0.66 -4.65
N VAL A 197 5.73 -0.75 -5.93
CA VAL A 197 6.61 -1.83 -6.42
C VAL A 197 7.97 -1.77 -5.73
N LYS A 198 8.57 -0.59 -5.57
CA LYS A 198 9.85 -0.44 -4.85
C LYS A 198 9.73 -0.80 -3.37
N THR A 199 8.63 -0.41 -2.70
CA THR A 199 8.35 -0.80 -1.31
C THR A 199 8.31 -2.33 -1.15
N LEU A 200 7.61 -3.03 -2.05
CA LEU A 200 7.47 -4.48 -2.01
C LEU A 200 8.76 -5.23 -2.35
N VAL A 201 9.37 -4.89 -3.48
CA VAL A 201 10.56 -5.58 -4.00
C VAL A 201 11.80 -5.23 -3.20
N GLY A 202 11.90 -3.98 -2.72
CA GLY A 202 13.04 -3.48 -1.97
C GLY A 202 13.12 -3.99 -0.53
N THR A 203 12.08 -4.60 0.03
CA THR A 203 12.09 -5.09 1.41
C THR A 203 12.62 -6.54 1.47
N ALA A 204 13.78 -6.76 2.07
CA ALA A 204 14.44 -8.07 2.09
C ALA A 204 14.61 -8.62 3.52
N LEU A 205 14.56 -9.95 3.66
CA LEU A 205 14.83 -10.69 4.90
C LEU A 205 16.21 -11.37 4.82
N TYR A 206 17.01 -11.16 5.86
CA TYR A 206 18.30 -11.80 6.13
C TYR A 206 18.18 -12.61 7.41
N GLY A 207 18.28 -13.93 7.34
CA GLY A 207 18.17 -14.81 8.51
C GLY A 207 17.34 -16.05 8.25
N LEU A 208 16.62 -16.49 9.27
CA LEU A 208 15.90 -17.76 9.32
C LEU A 208 14.39 -17.53 9.11
N PRO A 209 13.85 -17.71 7.90
CA PRO A 209 12.44 -17.45 7.60
C PRO A 209 11.46 -18.34 8.37
N MET A 210 11.92 -19.48 8.86
CA MET A 210 11.12 -20.45 9.61
C MET A 210 11.06 -20.17 11.13
N LEU A 211 11.68 -19.09 11.62
CA LEU A 211 11.61 -18.68 13.04
C LEU A 211 10.20 -18.21 13.39
N ARG A 212 9.58 -18.79 14.43
CA ARG A 212 8.29 -18.37 14.96
C ARG A 212 8.47 -17.36 16.08
N VAL A 213 7.80 -16.22 15.97
CA VAL A 213 7.67 -15.25 17.06
C VAL A 213 6.57 -15.74 18.00
N GLN A 214 6.79 -15.68 19.31
CA GLN A 214 5.79 -16.05 20.31
C GLN A 214 5.58 -14.90 21.32
N PRO A 215 4.45 -14.19 21.28
CA PRO A 215 4.15 -13.14 22.25
C PRO A 215 3.75 -13.72 23.63
N PRO A 216 3.83 -12.94 24.72
CA PRO A 216 3.54 -13.41 26.09
C PRO A 216 2.12 -13.96 26.30
N GLY A 217 1.15 -13.51 25.50
CA GLY A 217 -0.27 -13.88 25.58
C GLY A 217 -0.69 -15.08 24.73
N ALA A 218 0.23 -15.73 24.01
CA ALA A 218 -0.08 -16.85 23.13
C ALA A 218 -0.54 -18.10 23.92
N SER A 219 -1.85 -18.35 23.98
CA SER A 219 -2.44 -19.64 24.37
C SER A 219 -2.96 -20.37 23.14
N MET A 220 -2.81 -21.70 23.07
CA MET A 220 -3.22 -22.54 21.92
C MET A 220 -4.74 -22.72 21.75
N VAL A 221 -5.51 -21.63 21.85
CA VAL A 221 -6.94 -21.61 21.56
C VAL A 221 -7.14 -20.62 20.43
N GLN A 222 -7.43 -21.15 19.23
CA GLN A 222 -7.76 -20.39 18.02
C GLN A 222 -8.57 -19.14 18.35
N ALA A 223 -7.94 -17.98 18.21
CA ALA A 223 -8.64 -16.72 18.16
C ALA A 223 -9.49 -16.74 16.88
N ALA A 224 -10.81 -16.78 17.04
CA ALA A 224 -11.73 -16.46 15.96
C ALA A 224 -11.37 -15.05 15.46
N GLY A 225 -11.03 -14.94 14.18
CA GLY A 225 -10.67 -13.68 13.55
C GLY A 225 -11.71 -12.63 13.88
N ALA A 226 -11.26 -11.49 14.41
CA ALA A 226 -12.09 -10.31 14.46
C ALA A 226 -12.33 -9.88 13.02
N ASP A 227 -13.41 -10.37 12.42
CA ASP A 227 -13.96 -9.82 11.20
C ASP A 227 -14.21 -8.33 11.48
N ALA A 228 -13.44 -7.48 10.81
CA ALA A 228 -13.76 -6.08 10.68
C ALA A 228 -14.99 -5.95 9.76
N THR A 229 -16.16 -6.34 10.23
CA THR A 229 -17.43 -5.89 9.66
C THR A 229 -17.63 -4.43 10.03
N ALA A 230 -16.86 -3.55 9.39
CA ALA A 230 -17.22 -2.16 9.16
C ALA A 230 -17.82 -2.00 7.75
N VAL A 231 -18.30 -3.10 7.16
CA VAL A 231 -18.99 -3.06 5.88
C VAL A 231 -20.40 -2.56 6.13
N ALA A 232 -20.64 -1.33 5.69
CA ALA A 232 -21.94 -0.71 5.70
C ALA A 232 -22.90 -1.46 4.77
N ARG A 233 -24.21 -1.29 4.97
CA ARG A 233 -25.26 -2.16 4.42
C ARG A 233 -25.01 -2.46 2.93
N VAL A 234 -24.91 -3.76 2.61
CA VAL A 234 -24.69 -4.24 1.25
C VAL A 234 -26.03 -4.69 0.68
N HIS A 235 -26.39 -4.16 -0.48
CA HIS A 235 -27.40 -4.78 -1.35
C HIS A 235 -26.66 -5.52 -2.48
N SER A 236 -27.02 -6.77 -2.74
CA SER A 236 -26.39 -7.56 -3.82
C SER A 236 -27.45 -8.26 -4.65
N GLU A 237 -27.31 -8.14 -5.97
CA GLU A 237 -28.14 -8.80 -6.96
C GLU A 237 -27.22 -9.53 -7.95
N GLN A 238 -27.44 -10.84 -8.11
CA GLN A 238 -26.71 -11.62 -9.10
C GLN A 238 -27.32 -11.37 -10.48
N PHE A 239 -26.50 -10.93 -11.42
CA PHE A 239 -27.05 -10.24 -12.58
C PHE A 239 -26.74 -10.83 -13.94
N ASP A 240 -25.85 -11.82 -14.11
CA ASP A 240 -25.75 -12.65 -15.33
C ASP A 240 -24.58 -13.65 -15.19
N ARG A 241 -24.69 -14.82 -15.83
CA ARG A 241 -23.59 -15.77 -16.05
C ARG A 241 -23.26 -15.76 -17.54
N SER A 242 -22.04 -15.38 -17.93
CA SER A 242 -21.52 -15.66 -19.28
C SER A 242 -21.03 -17.10 -19.34
N ALA A 243 -20.55 -17.58 -20.50
CA ALA A 243 -20.01 -18.94 -20.60
C ALA A 243 -18.80 -19.18 -19.68
N THR A 244 -18.06 -18.12 -19.35
CA THR A 244 -16.73 -18.17 -18.72
C THR A 244 -16.65 -17.45 -17.37
N ALA A 245 -17.48 -16.42 -17.12
CA ALA A 245 -17.46 -15.64 -15.87
C ALA A 245 -18.87 -15.40 -15.29
N LEU A 246 -18.94 -15.34 -13.96
CA LEU A 246 -20.12 -14.92 -13.20
C LEU A 246 -19.97 -13.45 -12.81
N ARG A 247 -21.04 -12.67 -13.05
CA ARG A 247 -21.13 -11.26 -12.65
C ARG A 247 -22.09 -11.07 -11.49
N GLU A 248 -21.63 -10.43 -10.43
CA GLU A 248 -22.44 -10.02 -9.29
C GLU A 248 -22.41 -8.50 -9.13
N ARG A 249 -23.59 -7.86 -9.13
CA ARG A 249 -23.68 -6.42 -8.83
C ARG A 249 -23.90 -6.23 -7.35
N SER A 250 -23.09 -5.38 -6.73
CA SER A 250 -23.26 -4.98 -5.34
C SER A 250 -23.29 -3.47 -5.22
N THR A 251 -24.20 -2.97 -4.39
CA THR A 251 -24.25 -1.57 -3.97
C THR A 251 -23.91 -1.50 -2.48
N TYR A 252 -22.87 -0.72 -2.18
CA TYR A 252 -22.38 -0.44 -0.83
C TYR A 252 -22.86 0.93 -0.41
N PHE A 253 -23.73 1.00 0.60
CA PHE A 253 -24.13 2.28 1.18
C PHE A 253 -23.10 2.71 2.20
N ILE A 254 -22.54 3.91 2.08
CA ILE A 254 -21.54 4.44 3.01
C ILE A 254 -22.27 5.22 4.10
N ASP A 255 -22.17 4.73 5.34
CA ASP A 255 -22.71 5.44 6.50
C ASP A 255 -21.88 6.70 6.76
N THR A 256 -22.43 7.86 6.42
CA THR A 256 -21.75 9.15 6.60
C THR A 256 -21.44 9.45 8.07
N ALA A 257 -22.11 8.81 9.04
CA ALA A 257 -21.73 8.91 10.45
C ALA A 257 -20.37 8.29 10.76
N GLY A 258 -19.90 7.35 9.93
CA GLY A 258 -18.56 6.76 10.01
C GLY A 258 -17.46 7.65 9.42
N LEU A 259 -17.80 8.70 8.67
CA LEU A 259 -16.82 9.62 8.09
C LEU A 259 -16.34 10.61 9.14
N GLN A 260 -15.04 10.62 9.41
CA GLN A 260 -14.42 11.51 10.37
C GLN A 260 -13.40 12.41 9.67
N ARG A 261 -13.61 13.72 9.78
CA ARG A 261 -12.65 14.71 9.29
C ARG A 261 -11.42 14.74 10.21
N VAL A 262 -10.25 14.72 9.59
CA VAL A 262 -8.96 14.93 10.24
C VAL A 262 -8.35 16.22 9.68
N ASP A 263 -8.03 17.15 10.57
CA ASP A 263 -7.37 18.41 10.24
C ASP A 263 -5.89 18.34 10.59
N THR A 264 -5.04 18.70 9.64
CA THR A 264 -3.59 18.82 9.82
C THR A 264 -3.14 20.24 9.52
N ALA A 265 -1.89 20.58 9.84
CA ALA A 265 -1.32 21.89 9.52
C ALA A 265 -1.24 22.18 8.00
N ASN A 266 -1.35 21.16 7.15
CA ASN A 266 -1.09 21.26 5.71
C ASN A 266 -2.30 20.92 4.84
N GLY A 267 -3.45 20.67 5.46
CA GLY A 267 -4.66 20.25 4.78
C GLY A 267 -5.47 19.29 5.64
N SER A 268 -6.62 18.92 5.11
CA SER A 268 -7.61 18.11 5.80
C SER A 268 -8.01 16.95 4.91
N TYR A 269 -8.40 15.84 5.53
CA TYR A 269 -8.88 14.65 4.84
C TYR A 269 -9.98 13.97 5.66
N TYR A 270 -10.59 12.93 5.11
CA TYR A 270 -11.57 12.11 5.81
C TYR A 270 -11.03 10.69 5.99
N THR A 271 -11.32 10.10 7.14
CA THR A 271 -11.19 8.66 7.41
C THR A 271 -12.57 8.05 7.54
N PHE A 272 -12.66 6.72 7.47
CA PHE A 272 -13.93 6.00 7.62
C PHE A 272 -13.80 4.97 8.74
N SER A 273 -14.60 5.08 9.81
CA SER A 273 -14.67 4.10 10.90
C SER A 273 -13.29 3.68 11.47
N GLY A 274 -12.37 4.64 11.61
CA GLY A 274 -11.01 4.39 12.11
C GLY A 274 -10.11 3.58 11.16
N GLN A 275 -10.57 3.28 9.94
CA GLN A 275 -9.75 2.65 8.90
C GLN A 275 -8.68 3.63 8.41
N ARG A 276 -7.54 3.07 8.02
CA ARG A 276 -6.48 3.84 7.35
C ARG A 276 -7.06 4.51 6.11
N PRO A 277 -6.75 5.78 5.82
CA PRO A 277 -7.16 6.38 4.57
C PRO A 277 -6.41 5.76 3.37
N TYR A 278 -6.96 5.93 2.18
CA TYR A 278 -6.24 5.72 0.94
C TYR A 278 -5.32 6.91 0.68
N ALA A 279 -4.05 6.63 0.44
CA ALA A 279 -3.01 7.65 0.35
C ALA A 279 -2.03 7.28 -0.77
N GLU A 280 -1.84 8.19 -1.72
CA GLU A 280 -0.99 8.02 -2.90
C GLU A 280 -0.18 9.28 -3.15
N ALA A 281 1.06 9.12 -3.65
CA ALA A 281 1.95 10.27 -3.80
C ALA A 281 1.35 11.27 -4.78
N ASN A 282 1.30 12.53 -4.33
CA ASN A 282 0.73 13.65 -5.08
C ASN A 282 -0.77 13.49 -5.40
N GLN A 283 -1.49 12.65 -4.66
CA GLN A 283 -2.95 12.61 -4.67
C GLN A 283 -3.51 13.07 -3.33
N SER A 284 -4.76 13.52 -3.34
CA SER A 284 -5.49 13.80 -2.10
C SER A 284 -5.66 12.54 -1.28
N VAL A 285 -5.42 12.61 0.02
CA VAL A 285 -5.75 11.54 0.96
C VAL A 285 -7.28 11.39 1.03
N GLN A 286 -7.78 10.17 0.83
CA GLN A 286 -9.21 9.87 0.75
C GLN A 286 -9.64 8.80 1.76
N PRO A 287 -10.90 8.81 2.24
CA PRO A 287 -11.39 7.72 3.07
C PRO A 287 -11.47 6.43 2.24
N GLN A 288 -11.13 5.29 2.85
CA GLN A 288 -11.31 3.99 2.21
C GLN A 288 -12.00 2.98 3.11
N LEU A 289 -12.59 2.01 2.46
CA LEU A 289 -13.11 0.78 3.02
C LEU A 289 -12.43 -0.39 2.31
N GLN A 290 -12.01 -1.40 3.07
CA GLN A 290 -11.49 -2.64 2.51
C GLN A 290 -12.40 -3.80 2.90
N MET A 291 -12.64 -4.69 1.95
CA MET A 291 -13.49 -5.86 2.10
C MET A 291 -12.80 -7.10 1.57
N ILE A 292 -13.06 -8.23 2.23
CA ILE A 292 -12.65 -9.55 1.78
C ILE A 292 -13.67 -10.06 0.75
N LEU A 293 -13.20 -10.42 -0.44
CA LEU A 293 -13.95 -11.16 -1.44
C LEU A 293 -13.47 -12.61 -1.47
N SER A 294 -14.34 -13.51 -1.03
CA SER A 294 -14.10 -14.95 -1.07
C SER A 294 -14.47 -15.54 -2.42
N ALA A 295 -13.90 -16.70 -2.74
CA ALA A 295 -14.39 -17.54 -3.83
C ALA A 295 -15.85 -17.95 -3.56
N ILE A 296 -16.63 -18.11 -4.63
CA ILE A 296 -18.03 -18.50 -4.56
C ILE A 296 -18.22 -19.85 -5.24
N SER A 297 -19.19 -20.63 -4.77
CA SER A 297 -19.61 -21.86 -5.45
C SER A 297 -20.81 -21.56 -6.33
N ALA A 298 -20.67 -21.82 -7.63
CA ALA A 298 -21.75 -21.69 -8.61
C ALA A 298 -21.73 -22.89 -9.56
N ASP A 299 -22.89 -23.56 -9.69
CA ASP A 299 -23.09 -24.71 -10.58
C ASP A 299 -22.05 -25.84 -10.42
N GLY A 300 -21.61 -26.08 -9.17
CA GLY A 300 -20.64 -27.12 -8.84
C GLY A 300 -19.17 -26.75 -9.08
N ALA A 301 -18.89 -25.55 -9.58
CA ALA A 301 -17.54 -25.01 -9.73
C ALA A 301 -17.23 -23.95 -8.67
N LEU A 302 -15.98 -23.94 -8.20
CA LEU A 302 -15.45 -22.86 -7.36
C LEU A 302 -14.96 -21.73 -8.26
N LEU A 303 -15.60 -20.57 -8.19
CA LEU A 303 -15.24 -19.38 -8.95
C LEU A 303 -14.48 -18.40 -8.06
N THR A 304 -13.36 -17.89 -8.55
CA THR A 304 -12.50 -16.97 -7.80
C THR A 304 -12.68 -15.55 -8.32
N PRO A 305 -12.55 -14.50 -7.46
CA PRO A 305 -12.61 -13.11 -7.92
C PRO A 305 -11.55 -12.83 -8.99
N ARG A 306 -11.95 -12.18 -10.09
CA ARG A 306 -11.07 -11.81 -11.21
C ARG A 306 -10.97 -10.31 -11.43
N GLY A 307 -12.07 -9.60 -11.26
CA GLY A 307 -12.11 -8.19 -11.58
C GLY A 307 -13.28 -7.48 -10.91
N VAL A 308 -13.18 -6.16 -10.84
CA VAL A 308 -14.28 -5.30 -10.41
C VAL A 308 -14.34 -4.09 -11.34
N ILE A 309 -15.54 -3.71 -11.74
CA ILE A 309 -15.78 -2.42 -12.37
C ILE A 309 -16.69 -1.57 -11.50
N PHE A 310 -16.41 -0.28 -11.46
CA PHE A 310 -17.26 0.72 -10.85
C PHE A 310 -18.42 1.06 -11.78
N ARG A 311 -19.66 1.00 -11.28
CA ARG A 311 -20.88 1.28 -12.06
C ARG A 311 -21.46 2.65 -11.78
N GLY A 312 -21.26 3.18 -10.59
CA GLY A 312 -21.73 4.49 -10.21
C GLY A 312 -21.67 4.72 -8.71
N ALA A 313 -21.91 5.95 -8.32
CA ALA A 313 -21.97 6.38 -6.91
C ALA A 313 -22.76 7.68 -6.81
N GLY A 314 -23.67 7.78 -5.84
CA GLY A 314 -24.17 9.07 -5.38
C GLY A 314 -23.14 9.75 -4.47
N TYR A 315 -23.02 11.08 -4.55
CA TYR A 315 -22.07 11.81 -3.71
C TYR A 315 -22.62 13.12 -3.14
N GLU A 316 -22.13 13.46 -1.96
CA GLU A 316 -22.26 14.80 -1.40
C GLU A 316 -21.05 15.64 -1.72
N VAL A 317 -21.30 16.93 -1.98
CA VAL A 317 -20.25 17.94 -2.10
C VAL A 317 -20.06 18.58 -0.74
N GLN A 318 -18.91 18.37 -0.13
CA GLN A 318 -18.47 19.15 1.01
C GLN A 318 -17.85 20.45 0.50
N GLY A 319 -18.04 21.53 1.27
CA GLY A 319 -17.53 22.87 0.93
C GLY A 319 -16.00 22.91 0.81
N THR A 320 -15.45 24.11 0.58
CA THR A 320 -14.03 24.32 0.32
C THR A 320 -13.15 23.66 1.39
N LEU A 321 -12.47 22.58 0.98
CA LEU A 321 -11.50 21.82 1.75
C LEU A 321 -10.12 22.11 1.15
N THR A 322 -9.13 22.43 1.96
CA THR A 322 -7.73 22.31 1.52
C THR A 322 -7.35 20.84 1.65
N PRO A 323 -7.25 20.05 0.56
CA PRO A 323 -6.97 18.63 0.67
C PRO A 323 -5.58 18.42 1.21
N LEU A 324 -5.42 17.41 2.07
CA LEU A 324 -4.08 16.92 2.37
C LEU A 324 -3.55 16.18 1.14
N ILE A 325 -2.46 16.69 0.57
CA ILE A 325 -1.70 16.07 -0.52
C ILE A 325 -0.26 15.96 -0.07
N GLU A 326 0.32 14.78 -0.25
CA GLU A 326 1.66 14.48 0.23
C GLU A 326 2.54 13.91 -0.90
N PRO A 327 3.77 14.42 -1.09
CA PRO A 327 4.74 13.75 -1.93
C PRO A 327 5.26 12.49 -1.22
N ALA A 328 5.70 11.47 -1.98
CA ALA A 328 6.43 10.35 -1.39
C ALA A 328 7.69 10.88 -0.69
N GLY A 329 7.75 10.71 0.64
CA GLY A 329 8.93 10.98 1.43
C GLY A 329 10.02 9.96 1.14
N ILE A 330 11.28 10.41 1.15
CA ILE A 330 12.47 9.57 0.95
C ILE A 330 13.37 9.69 2.18
N LEU A 331 13.97 8.59 2.63
CA LEU A 331 14.87 8.58 3.79
C LEU A 331 16.34 8.75 3.38
N ASP A 332 16.78 9.91 2.89
CA ASP A 332 18.18 10.05 2.50
C ASP A 332 19.13 10.26 3.69
N GLY A 333 20.29 9.57 3.67
CA GLY A 333 21.32 9.67 4.72
C GLY A 333 22.12 11.00 4.71
N GLN A 334 21.68 11.99 3.93
CA GLN A 334 22.24 13.33 3.88
C GLN A 334 21.24 14.25 4.56
N GLY A 335 21.55 14.80 5.74
CA GLY A 335 20.67 15.68 6.52
C GLY A 335 20.29 17.01 5.82
N GLN A 336 19.59 16.93 4.70
CA GLN A 336 19.09 18.02 3.87
C GLN A 336 17.58 18.22 4.08
N GLN A 337 17.09 17.93 5.31
CA GLN A 337 15.70 18.22 5.70
C GLN A 337 15.35 19.71 5.56
N GLY A 338 16.35 20.60 5.61
CA GLY A 338 16.13 22.04 5.46
C GLY A 338 15.76 22.50 4.05
N GLU A 339 16.20 21.82 2.99
CA GLU A 339 15.95 22.30 1.63
C GLU A 339 14.72 21.69 0.97
N PHE A 340 14.42 20.40 1.19
CA PHE A 340 13.27 19.75 0.55
C PHE A 340 11.95 20.15 1.20
N LEU A 341 11.87 20.23 2.53
CA LEU A 341 10.68 20.71 3.23
C LEU A 341 10.46 22.21 3.05
N ALA A 342 11.53 23.03 3.01
CA ALA A 342 11.41 24.46 2.73
C ALA A 342 10.99 24.74 1.27
N LYS A 343 11.48 23.96 0.29
CA LYS A 343 11.06 24.07 -1.12
C LYS A 343 9.63 23.56 -1.34
N ALA A 344 9.20 22.50 -0.63
CA ALA A 344 7.82 22.02 -0.69
C ALA A 344 6.84 23.01 -0.03
N GLN A 345 7.23 23.63 1.09
CA GLN A 345 6.43 24.65 1.78
C GLN A 345 6.42 26.00 1.02
N SER A 346 7.50 26.37 0.34
CA SER A 346 7.52 27.58 -0.50
C SER A 346 6.71 27.42 -1.79
N ALA A 347 6.73 26.22 -2.40
CA ALA A 347 5.94 25.91 -3.59
C ALA A 347 4.42 25.88 -3.31
N GLN A 348 3.99 25.63 -2.06
CA GLN A 348 2.58 25.76 -1.67
C GLN A 348 2.12 27.21 -1.46
N ARG A 349 3.03 28.18 -1.30
CA ARG A 349 2.67 29.57 -0.96
C ARG A 349 2.68 30.55 -2.14
N ASP A 350 3.36 30.25 -3.24
CA ASP A 350 3.47 31.16 -4.38
C ASP A 350 2.72 30.64 -5.60
N SER A 351 1.52 31.19 -5.82
CA SER A 351 0.60 30.79 -6.88
C SER A 351 0.93 31.37 -8.26
N ARG A 352 2.07 32.06 -8.46
CA ARG A 352 2.46 32.66 -9.75
C ARG A 352 3.99 32.78 -9.89
N LEU A 353 4.55 32.19 -10.96
CA LEU A 353 5.97 32.21 -11.40
C LEU A 353 6.90 31.23 -10.65
N GLY A 354 7.71 30.35 -11.26
CA GLY A 354 8.04 30.10 -12.65
C GLY A 354 9.35 29.30 -12.70
N LEU A 355 9.27 28.05 -13.20
CA LEU A 355 10.23 27.39 -14.09
C LEU A 355 11.74 27.49 -13.73
N MET A 356 12.18 26.64 -12.81
CA MET A 356 13.42 25.81 -12.82
C MET A 356 13.41 24.89 -11.57
N ALA A 357 12.21 24.42 -11.21
CA ALA A 357 11.87 23.58 -10.07
C ALA A 357 10.76 22.64 -10.59
N GLY A 358 11.17 21.45 -11.02
CA GLY A 358 10.44 20.63 -11.98
C GLY A 358 9.59 19.53 -11.37
N SER A 359 8.81 19.84 -10.34
CA SER A 359 7.47 19.27 -10.19
C SER A 359 6.69 20.28 -9.37
N ALA A 360 5.85 21.08 -10.04
CA ALA A 360 4.63 21.52 -9.39
C ALA A 360 4.01 20.27 -8.73
N LEU A 361 3.39 20.42 -7.56
CA LEU A 361 2.54 19.39 -6.99
C LEU A 361 1.33 19.26 -7.94
N THR A 362 1.56 18.64 -9.09
CA THR A 362 0.54 18.33 -10.07
C THR A 362 -0.24 17.22 -9.41
N VAL A 363 -1.47 17.53 -9.01
CA VAL A 363 -2.40 16.48 -8.59
C VAL A 363 -2.56 15.57 -9.79
N THR A 364 -1.89 14.43 -9.76
CA THR A 364 -1.91 13.49 -10.87
C THR A 364 -3.16 12.65 -10.77
N THR A 365 -4.17 13.04 -11.56
CA THR A 365 -5.37 12.26 -11.91
C THR A 365 -6.28 11.87 -10.74
N PRO A 366 -7.56 11.56 -10.99
CA PRO A 366 -8.46 11.15 -9.92
C PRO A 366 -7.99 9.84 -9.29
N THR A 367 -8.13 9.73 -7.97
CA THR A 367 -8.07 8.44 -7.29
C THR A 367 -9.14 7.51 -7.87
N LEU A 368 -8.76 6.27 -8.19
CA LEU A 368 -9.72 5.26 -8.64
C LEU A 368 -10.75 5.02 -7.52
N PRO A 369 -12.06 5.11 -7.81
CA PRO A 369 -13.08 4.98 -6.77
C PRO A 369 -13.14 3.56 -6.19
N VAL A 370 -12.68 2.55 -6.95
CA VAL A 370 -12.64 1.15 -6.54
C VAL A 370 -11.41 0.48 -7.12
N HIS A 371 -10.80 -0.41 -6.33
CA HIS A 371 -9.72 -1.31 -6.73
C HIS A 371 -9.98 -2.72 -6.20
N LEU A 372 -9.65 -3.75 -6.99
CA LEU A 372 -9.63 -5.13 -6.54
C LEU A 372 -8.19 -5.65 -6.58
N GLY A 373 -7.66 -5.96 -5.41
CA GLY A 373 -6.41 -6.69 -5.29
C GLY A 373 -6.67 -8.19 -5.34
N VAL A 374 -6.28 -8.83 -6.44
CA VAL A 374 -6.23 -10.29 -6.57
C VAL A 374 -4.78 -10.71 -6.50
N LEU A 375 -4.45 -11.62 -5.57
CA LEU A 375 -3.13 -12.22 -5.54
C LEU A 375 -3.02 -13.23 -6.69
N PRO A 376 -1.92 -13.22 -7.46
CA PRO A 376 -1.66 -14.27 -8.44
C PRO A 376 -1.73 -15.64 -7.74
N GLN A 377 -2.49 -16.58 -8.31
CA GLN A 377 -2.41 -17.97 -7.87
C GLN A 377 -1.13 -18.58 -8.44
N ASP A 378 -0.08 -18.63 -7.63
CA ASP A 378 1.14 -19.35 -7.96
C ASP A 378 0.82 -20.87 -8.03
N GLY A 379 0.85 -21.42 -9.24
CA GLY A 379 0.50 -22.82 -9.53
C GLY A 379 1.40 -23.89 -8.89
N GLU A 380 2.47 -23.53 -8.20
CA GLU A 380 3.44 -24.48 -7.63
C GLU A 380 4.16 -23.82 -6.43
N GLY A 381 3.51 -23.60 -5.27
CA GLY A 381 4.23 -22.88 -4.19
C GLY A 381 3.56 -22.60 -2.86
N SER A 382 3.01 -23.61 -2.18
CA SER A 382 2.91 -23.78 -0.71
C SER A 382 1.56 -24.32 -0.27
N ALA A 383 1.45 -25.65 -0.24
CA ALA A 383 0.37 -26.37 0.42
C ALA A 383 0.27 -26.07 1.94
N LEU A 384 1.24 -25.36 2.55
CA LEU A 384 1.18 -24.93 3.95
C LEU A 384 0.41 -23.62 4.19
N LEU A 385 0.10 -22.85 3.15
CA LEU A 385 -0.70 -21.61 3.22
C LEU A 385 -1.96 -21.70 2.35
N ALA A 386 -2.42 -22.92 2.05
CA ALA A 386 -3.61 -23.20 1.24
C ALA A 386 -4.95 -22.84 1.92
N GLY A 387 -4.91 -21.98 2.94
CA GLY A 387 -6.08 -21.37 3.55
C GLY A 387 -6.32 -19.98 2.95
N SER A 388 -7.07 -19.95 1.84
CA SER A 388 -7.77 -18.77 1.29
C SER A 388 -7.05 -17.43 1.48
N ASN A 389 -6.14 -17.07 0.59
CA ASN A 389 -5.73 -15.67 0.47
C ASN A 389 -6.85 -14.93 -0.28
N PRO A 390 -7.75 -14.21 0.41
CA PRO A 390 -8.93 -13.69 -0.23
C PRO A 390 -8.58 -12.46 -1.07
N ALA A 391 -9.28 -12.25 -2.18
CA ALA A 391 -9.13 -11.01 -2.91
C ALA A 391 -9.65 -9.85 -2.04
N ARG A 392 -9.04 -8.66 -2.15
CA ARG A 392 -9.46 -7.48 -1.37
C ARG A 392 -10.08 -6.45 -2.27
N LEU A 393 -11.35 -6.14 -2.02
CA LEU A 393 -12.03 -5.01 -2.63
C LEU A 393 -11.77 -3.77 -1.80
N THR A 394 -11.04 -2.81 -2.35
CA THR A 394 -10.85 -1.47 -1.78
C THR A 394 -11.84 -0.52 -2.45
N VAL A 395 -12.69 0.12 -1.65
CA VAL A 395 -13.59 1.20 -2.07
C VAL A 395 -13.03 2.50 -1.51
N VAL A 396 -12.65 3.43 -2.39
CA VAL A 396 -12.25 4.78 -2.00
C VAL A 396 -13.52 5.63 -1.93
N ALA A 397 -13.96 5.92 -0.71
CA ALA A 397 -15.25 6.54 -0.38
C ALA A 397 -15.27 8.07 -0.58
N GLY A 398 -14.32 8.62 -1.34
CA GLY A 398 -14.23 10.04 -1.61
C GLY A 398 -13.32 10.38 -2.78
N ARG A 399 -13.52 11.57 -3.32
CA ARG A 399 -12.69 12.15 -4.38
C ARG A 399 -12.56 13.64 -4.17
N TYR A 400 -11.36 14.16 -4.32
CA TYR A 400 -11.15 15.59 -4.41
C TYR A 400 -11.18 16.03 -5.88
N ASP A 401 -12.05 16.98 -6.21
CA ASP A 401 -12.11 17.62 -7.51
C ASP A 401 -11.28 18.91 -7.47
N VAL A 402 -10.12 18.88 -8.13
CA VAL A 402 -9.17 20.00 -8.15
C VAL A 402 -9.69 21.17 -8.97
N VAL A 403 -10.39 20.90 -10.08
CA VAL A 403 -10.91 21.93 -10.98
C VAL A 403 -12.00 22.75 -10.29
N ARG A 404 -12.88 22.05 -9.56
CA ARG A 404 -14.00 22.67 -8.83
C ARG A 404 -13.63 23.05 -7.40
N ASN A 405 -12.48 22.57 -6.90
CA ASN A 405 -11.98 22.80 -5.56
C ASN A 405 -12.98 22.35 -4.47
N VAL A 406 -13.51 21.14 -4.64
CA VAL A 406 -14.51 20.54 -3.74
C VAL A 406 -14.18 19.08 -3.41
N GLN A 407 -14.60 18.66 -2.22
CA GLN A 407 -14.52 17.26 -1.80
C GLN A 407 -15.86 16.57 -2.10
N GLN A 408 -15.83 15.54 -2.93
CA GLN A 408 -16.93 14.61 -3.15
C GLN A 408 -16.80 13.46 -2.13
N LEU A 409 -17.83 13.21 -1.32
CA LEU A 409 -17.91 12.06 -0.43
C LEU A 409 -19.02 11.14 -0.91
N PHE A 410 -18.69 9.89 -1.18
CA PHE A 410 -19.65 8.94 -1.73
C PHE A 410 -20.63 8.51 -0.62
N GLN A 411 -21.92 8.51 -0.94
CA GLN A 411 -22.99 8.00 -0.09
C GLN A 411 -23.31 6.54 -0.41
N ASP A 412 -23.06 6.15 -1.66
CA ASP A 412 -23.19 4.79 -2.14
C ASP A 412 -22.16 4.53 -3.22
N VAL A 413 -21.75 3.28 -3.39
CA VAL A 413 -20.88 2.84 -4.48
C VAL A 413 -21.45 1.55 -5.04
N THR A 414 -21.75 1.54 -6.32
CA THR A 414 -22.20 0.35 -7.05
C THR A 414 -21.07 -0.19 -7.90
N VAL A 415 -20.85 -1.50 -7.82
CA VAL A 415 -19.82 -2.22 -8.59
C VAL A 415 -20.40 -3.47 -9.23
N ASP A 416 -19.83 -3.90 -10.36
CA ASP A 416 -19.96 -5.28 -10.83
C ASP A 416 -18.66 -6.03 -10.50
N LYS A 417 -18.77 -7.12 -9.75
CA LYS A 417 -17.69 -8.05 -9.44
C LYS A 417 -17.74 -9.23 -10.42
N TYR A 418 -16.57 -9.65 -10.89
CA TYR A 418 -16.42 -10.79 -11.79
C TYR A 418 -15.72 -11.94 -11.09
N TYR A 419 -16.27 -13.14 -11.26
CA TYR A 419 -15.75 -14.38 -10.74
C TYR A 419 -15.57 -15.38 -11.86
N SER A 420 -14.45 -16.10 -11.91
CA SER A 420 -14.18 -17.07 -12.95
C SER A 420 -13.40 -18.28 -12.42
N ALA A 421 -13.55 -19.39 -13.14
CA ALA A 421 -12.72 -20.58 -13.02
C ALA A 421 -11.77 -20.74 -14.22
N ASP A 422 -11.76 -19.78 -15.15
CA ASP A 422 -10.81 -19.75 -16.27
C ASP A 422 -9.37 -19.57 -15.77
N ASP A 423 -8.41 -20.16 -16.47
CA ASP A 423 -6.99 -20.09 -16.15
C ASP A 423 -6.37 -18.75 -16.59
N ASP A 424 -7.03 -17.99 -17.46
CA ASP A 424 -6.59 -16.66 -17.86
C ASP A 424 -6.78 -15.63 -16.72
N SER A 425 -5.66 -15.08 -16.27
CA SER A 425 -5.57 -14.03 -15.27
C SER A 425 -4.93 -12.74 -15.80
N THR A 426 -4.75 -12.62 -17.11
CA THR A 426 -4.11 -11.46 -17.73
C THR A 426 -5.16 -10.37 -17.92
N ALA A 427 -4.89 -9.15 -17.46
CA ALA A 427 -5.83 -8.05 -17.68
C ALA A 427 -5.83 -7.64 -19.18
N PRO A 428 -6.98 -7.25 -19.74
CA PRO A 428 -7.07 -6.78 -21.11
C PRO A 428 -6.23 -5.52 -21.34
N THR A 429 -5.75 -5.32 -22.56
CA THR A 429 -5.03 -4.09 -22.93
C THR A 429 -6.00 -3.05 -23.48
N ILE A 430 -6.00 -1.85 -22.88
CA ILE A 430 -6.69 -0.68 -23.41
C ILE A 430 -5.76 0.04 -24.38
N GLY A 431 -6.18 0.13 -25.64
CA GLY A 431 -5.46 0.81 -26.71
C GLY A 431 -5.82 2.30 -26.80
N ALA A 432 -6.12 2.76 -28.00
CA ALA A 432 -6.53 4.15 -28.21
C ALA A 432 -7.91 4.44 -27.61
N VAL A 433 -7.99 5.50 -26.81
CA VAL A 433 -9.25 6.13 -26.36
C VAL A 433 -9.35 7.48 -27.06
N GLN A 434 -10.41 7.67 -27.86
CA GLN A 434 -10.65 8.89 -28.61
C GLN A 434 -12.00 9.47 -28.24
N VAL A 435 -12.03 10.78 -27.99
CA VAL A 435 -13.26 11.53 -27.76
C VAL A 435 -13.38 12.60 -28.84
N VAL A 436 -14.47 12.56 -29.59
CA VAL A 436 -14.83 13.56 -30.59
C VAL A 436 -15.94 14.40 -30.00
N GLN A 437 -15.65 15.67 -29.75
CA GLN A 437 -16.60 16.61 -29.17
C GLN A 437 -17.76 16.90 -30.13
N GLY A 438 -18.97 16.94 -29.59
CA GLY A 438 -20.17 17.35 -30.31
C GLY A 438 -20.88 18.51 -29.64
N ASP A 439 -21.93 19.04 -30.27
CA ASP A 439 -22.67 20.20 -29.76
C ASP A 439 -23.45 19.92 -28.46
N SER A 440 -23.78 18.65 -28.19
CA SER A 440 -24.58 18.25 -27.02
C SER A 440 -24.05 16.98 -26.35
N ASN A 441 -23.51 16.06 -27.15
CA ASN A 441 -22.92 14.81 -26.68
C ASN A 441 -21.57 14.61 -27.36
N ASP A 442 -20.60 14.11 -26.60
CA ASP A 442 -19.30 13.68 -27.11
C ASP A 442 -19.38 12.23 -27.55
N THR A 443 -18.77 11.89 -28.69
CA THR A 443 -18.64 10.50 -29.15
C THR A 443 -17.34 9.93 -28.64
N ILE A 444 -17.41 8.84 -27.85
CA ILE A 444 -16.23 8.14 -27.35
C ILE A 444 -16.02 6.83 -28.10
N THR A 445 -14.77 6.57 -28.43
CA THR A 445 -14.30 5.38 -29.14
C THR A 445 -13.14 4.76 -28.36
N VAL A 446 -13.21 3.44 -28.12
CA VAL A 446 -12.21 2.70 -27.35
C VAL A 446 -11.77 1.47 -28.15
N GLN A 447 -10.46 1.30 -28.27
CA GLN A 447 -9.84 0.05 -28.72
C GLN A 447 -9.43 -0.77 -27.50
N ALA A 448 -9.77 -2.05 -27.51
CA ALA A 448 -9.45 -2.98 -26.45
C ALA A 448 -9.06 -4.33 -27.07
N MET A 449 -8.10 -5.01 -26.48
CA MET A 449 -7.62 -6.31 -26.95
C MET A 449 -7.27 -7.22 -25.79
N ASP A 450 -7.60 -8.50 -25.95
CA ASP A 450 -7.22 -9.58 -25.05
C ASP A 450 -7.24 -10.90 -25.81
N GLU A 451 -6.46 -11.90 -25.38
CA GLU A 451 -6.42 -13.22 -26.02
C GLU A 451 -7.73 -13.99 -25.83
N SER A 452 -8.38 -13.85 -24.66
CA SER A 452 -9.68 -14.44 -24.38
C SER A 452 -10.84 -13.69 -25.06
N GLY A 453 -10.56 -12.49 -25.58
CA GLY A 453 -11.53 -11.59 -26.19
C GLY A 453 -12.12 -10.60 -25.19
N ILE A 454 -12.76 -9.54 -25.70
CA ILE A 454 -13.34 -8.49 -24.87
C ILE A 454 -14.82 -8.77 -24.66
N GLU A 455 -15.22 -8.92 -23.40
CA GLU A 455 -16.61 -9.10 -22.99
C GLU A 455 -17.33 -7.74 -22.99
N ARG A 456 -16.75 -6.73 -22.35
CA ARG A 456 -17.42 -5.42 -22.15
C ARG A 456 -16.44 -4.26 -22.13
N VAL A 457 -16.91 -3.11 -22.61
CA VAL A 457 -16.25 -1.81 -22.40
C VAL A 457 -17.26 -0.85 -21.79
N VAL A 458 -16.90 -0.30 -20.63
CA VAL A 458 -17.72 0.58 -19.82
C VAL A 458 -17.02 1.92 -19.66
N VAL A 459 -17.76 3.01 -19.84
CA VAL A 459 -17.27 4.35 -19.56
C VAL A 459 -18.06 4.92 -18.40
N THR A 460 -17.35 5.32 -17.36
CA THR A 460 -17.92 5.95 -16.18
C THR A 460 -17.58 7.43 -16.19
N PHE A 461 -18.58 8.28 -15.96
CA PHE A 461 -18.45 9.72 -16.03
C PHE A 461 -19.16 10.42 -14.85
N ASP A 462 -18.68 11.62 -14.54
CA ASP A 462 -19.20 12.48 -13.46
C ASP A 462 -20.41 13.29 -13.95
N ASP A 463 -21.62 12.89 -13.56
CA ASP A 463 -22.86 13.64 -13.77
C ASP A 463 -23.04 14.65 -12.64
N THR A 464 -22.40 15.81 -12.82
CA THR A 464 -22.39 16.88 -11.82
C THR A 464 -23.75 17.52 -11.56
N VAL A 465 -24.72 17.36 -12.48
CA VAL A 465 -26.08 17.89 -12.31
C VAL A 465 -26.82 17.03 -11.28
N GLU A 466 -26.73 15.72 -11.43
CA GLU A 466 -27.37 14.75 -10.54
C GLU A 466 -26.51 14.42 -9.30
N ARG A 467 -25.29 14.97 -9.22
CA ARG A 467 -24.29 14.66 -8.18
C ARG A 467 -24.05 13.16 -8.04
N ALA A 468 -23.85 12.52 -9.18
CA ALA A 468 -23.66 11.09 -9.25
C ALA A 468 -22.62 10.74 -10.32
N TRP A 469 -21.84 9.71 -10.06
CA TRP A 469 -21.13 9.02 -11.12
C TRP A 469 -22.03 8.02 -11.80
N ARG A 470 -22.02 8.00 -13.13
CA ARG A 470 -22.85 7.12 -13.96
C ARG A 470 -21.98 6.36 -14.94
N SER A 471 -22.41 5.17 -15.33
CA SER A 471 -21.73 4.37 -16.35
C SER A 471 -22.61 4.06 -17.53
N ILE A 472 -22.01 4.08 -18.72
CA ILE A 472 -22.59 3.61 -19.97
C ILE A 472 -21.77 2.45 -20.51
N GLU A 473 -22.44 1.54 -21.22
CA GLU A 473 -21.79 0.43 -21.91
C GLU A 473 -21.62 0.81 -23.37
N LEU A 474 -20.40 0.63 -23.88
CA LEU A 474 -20.11 0.87 -25.28
C LEU A 474 -20.58 -0.32 -26.13
N ILE A 475 -20.87 -0.05 -27.39
CA ILE A 475 -21.30 -1.05 -28.36
C ILE A 475 -20.13 -1.36 -29.28
N ALA A 476 -19.79 -2.63 -29.43
CA ALA A 476 -18.76 -3.07 -30.35
C ALA A 476 -19.24 -2.98 -31.81
N THR A 477 -18.50 -2.25 -32.64
CA THR A 477 -18.70 -2.15 -34.09
C THR A 477 -17.36 -2.36 -34.79
N ASN A 478 -17.22 -3.43 -35.57
CA ASN A 478 -16.00 -3.77 -36.32
C ASN A 478 -14.71 -3.79 -35.46
N GLY A 479 -14.79 -4.37 -34.25
CA GLY A 479 -13.64 -4.46 -33.34
C GLY A 479 -13.30 -3.16 -32.58
N VAL A 480 -14.17 -2.15 -32.67
CA VAL A 480 -14.02 -0.87 -31.98
C VAL A 480 -15.26 -0.60 -31.14
N TRP A 481 -15.09 -0.20 -29.87
CA TRP A 481 -16.18 0.05 -28.95
C TRP A 481 -16.59 1.52 -28.97
N GLN A 482 -17.88 1.81 -29.16
CA GLN A 482 -18.38 3.17 -29.35
C GLN A 482 -19.59 3.50 -28.47
N GLY A 483 -19.71 4.76 -28.07
CA GLY A 483 -20.86 5.27 -27.35
C GLY A 483 -20.85 6.79 -27.26
N THR A 484 -21.85 7.34 -26.55
CA THR A 484 -22.05 8.79 -26.42
C THR A 484 -22.04 9.20 -24.96
N LEU A 485 -21.25 10.22 -24.63
CA LEU A 485 -21.20 10.85 -23.32
C LEU A 485 -21.89 12.22 -23.37
N PRO A 486 -22.38 12.76 -22.25
CA PRO A 486 -22.62 14.19 -22.15
C PRO A 486 -21.36 14.98 -22.53
N ALA A 487 -21.49 16.22 -22.96
CA ALA A 487 -20.32 17.05 -23.27
C ALA A 487 -19.49 17.36 -22.01
N THR A 488 -18.16 17.24 -22.09
CA THR A 488 -17.16 17.66 -21.07
C THR A 488 -17.14 17.01 -19.67
N PRO A 489 -17.64 15.79 -19.42
CA PRO A 489 -17.54 15.20 -18.09
C PRO A 489 -16.10 14.73 -17.82
N ALA A 490 -15.71 14.72 -16.55
CA ALA A 490 -14.61 13.86 -16.12
C ALA A 490 -15.05 12.40 -16.31
N TYR A 491 -14.20 11.56 -16.90
CA TYR A 491 -14.54 10.16 -17.16
C TYR A 491 -13.33 9.22 -17.04
N PHE A 492 -13.62 7.94 -16.99
CA PHE A 492 -12.62 6.87 -17.14
C PHE A 492 -13.23 5.66 -17.83
N VAL A 493 -12.37 4.85 -18.43
CA VAL A 493 -12.73 3.68 -19.23
C VAL A 493 -12.35 2.42 -18.47
N GLN A 494 -13.24 1.43 -18.48
CA GLN A 494 -13.05 0.13 -17.87
C GLN A 494 -13.32 -0.94 -18.92
N VAL A 495 -12.40 -1.89 -19.07
CA VAL A 495 -12.49 -2.98 -20.05
C VAL A 495 -12.48 -4.29 -19.30
N VAL A 496 -13.39 -5.18 -19.68
CA VAL A 496 -13.52 -6.54 -19.12
C VAL A 496 -13.32 -7.54 -20.23
N ASP A 497 -12.43 -8.50 -20.03
CA ASP A 497 -12.24 -9.63 -20.95
C ASP A 497 -13.25 -10.76 -20.71
N ALA A 498 -13.17 -11.82 -21.50
CA ALA A 498 -14.06 -12.97 -21.37
C ALA A 498 -13.81 -13.77 -20.07
N ALA A 499 -12.60 -13.76 -19.54
CA ALA A 499 -12.25 -14.40 -18.27
C ALA A 499 -12.69 -13.60 -17.03
N GLY A 500 -13.13 -12.35 -17.22
CA GLY A 500 -13.57 -11.44 -16.16
C GLY A 500 -12.44 -10.60 -15.55
N ASN A 501 -11.25 -10.56 -16.15
CA ASN A 501 -10.19 -9.65 -15.74
C ASN A 501 -10.51 -8.24 -16.23
N VAL A 502 -10.04 -7.24 -15.47
CA VAL A 502 -10.40 -5.84 -15.69
C VAL A 502 -9.16 -4.98 -15.85
N ALA A 503 -9.19 -4.12 -16.86
CA ALA A 503 -8.28 -3.00 -16.98
C ALA A 503 -9.03 -1.67 -16.88
N VAL A 504 -8.37 -0.65 -16.33
CA VAL A 504 -8.94 0.69 -16.17
C VAL A 504 -7.97 1.72 -16.70
N GLN A 505 -8.49 2.70 -17.44
CA GLN A 505 -7.74 3.86 -17.91
C GLN A 505 -8.49 5.15 -17.58
N MET A 506 -7.84 6.02 -16.80
CA MET A 506 -8.36 7.36 -16.53
C MET A 506 -8.22 8.24 -17.76
N ALA A 507 -9.20 9.13 -18.00
CA ALA A 507 -9.02 10.16 -19.02
C ALA A 507 -7.81 11.04 -18.65
N ALA A 508 -6.94 11.31 -19.61
CA ALA A 508 -5.93 12.35 -19.45
C ALA A 508 -6.67 13.69 -19.34
N GLU A 509 -6.59 14.35 -18.19
CA GLU A 509 -6.99 15.75 -18.08
C GLU A 509 -5.96 16.59 -18.85
N ASP A 510 -6.29 16.84 -20.11
CA ASP A 510 -5.55 17.66 -21.06
C ASP A 510 -4.13 17.17 -21.43
N SER A 511 -3.80 17.41 -22.68
CA SER A 511 -2.72 16.79 -23.45
C SER A 511 -1.30 17.13 -22.97
N ALA A 512 -0.62 16.15 -22.35
CA ALA A 512 0.83 15.99 -22.44
C ALA A 512 1.22 14.50 -22.35
N ALA A 513 1.79 14.00 -23.44
CA ALA A 513 2.26 12.64 -23.76
C ALA A 513 2.50 11.63 -22.62
N PRO A 514 2.23 10.32 -22.83
CA PRO A 514 2.74 9.28 -21.94
C PRO A 514 4.26 9.24 -22.05
N THR A 515 4.96 9.56 -20.98
CA THR A 515 6.35 9.14 -20.83
C THR A 515 6.36 7.62 -20.67
N ALA A 516 6.77 6.94 -21.74
CA ALA A 516 7.13 5.53 -21.71
C ALA A 516 8.06 5.30 -20.51
N THR A 517 7.58 4.56 -19.52
CA THR A 517 8.39 4.22 -18.34
C THR A 517 9.16 2.96 -18.66
N THR A 518 10.39 3.14 -19.14
CA THR A 518 11.37 2.04 -19.24
C THR A 518 11.74 1.59 -17.84
N VAL A 519 11.30 0.38 -17.45
CA VAL A 519 11.73 -0.29 -16.23
C VAL A 519 13.14 -0.83 -16.47
N PHE A 520 14.13 -0.31 -15.74
CA PHE A 520 15.43 -0.96 -15.61
C PHE A 520 15.32 -1.97 -14.46
N LEU A 521 15.15 -3.25 -14.81
CA LEU A 521 15.32 -4.35 -13.87
C LEU A 521 16.81 -4.45 -13.48
N PRO A 522 17.16 -4.66 -12.20
CA PRO A 522 18.52 -5.05 -11.87
C PRO A 522 18.83 -6.41 -12.51
N LEU A 523 19.91 -6.43 -13.29
CA LEU A 523 20.46 -7.61 -13.92
C LEU A 523 20.88 -8.61 -12.84
N VAL A 524 20.13 -9.69 -12.64
CA VAL A 524 20.62 -10.86 -11.91
C VAL A 524 21.55 -11.59 -12.87
N VAL A 525 22.85 -11.33 -12.76
CA VAL A 525 23.86 -12.21 -13.36
C VAL A 525 23.87 -13.49 -12.53
N ARG A 526 23.55 -14.61 -13.19
CA ARG A 526 23.63 -15.94 -12.60
C ARG A 526 25.04 -16.30 -12.15
#